data_AF-A0A358ACS5-F1
#
_entry.id   AF-A0A358ACS5-F1
#
_cell.length_a   1.000
_cell.length_b   1.000
_cell.length_c   1.000
_cell.angle_alpha   90.00
_cell.angle_beta   90.00
_cell.angle_gamma   90.00
#
_symmetry.space_group_name_H-M   'P 1'
#
loop_
_entity.id
_entity.type
_entity.pdbx_description
1 polymer ?
#
loop_
_entity_poly.entity_id
_entity_poly.type
_entity_poly.pdbx_seq_one_letter_code
_entity_poly.pdbx_strand_id
1 'polypeptide(L)' 'MKNLKKLQDSFGAFHGSTCIGERGQLVIPKSLRMSLELKKGDKFFVMDKGGAIVLVPAEIMEKFLSDITKHIKASKK' A
#
# COMPACT_ATOMS: atom_id res chain seq x y z
N MET A 1 20.99 -11.19 -15.81
CA MET A 1 20.47 -9.86 -15.42
C MET A 1 19.00 -9.59 -15.79
N LYS A 2 18.43 -10.21 -16.83
CA LYS A 2 17.03 -9.96 -17.27
C LYS A 2 15.93 -10.36 -16.26
N ASN A 3 16.19 -11.34 -15.38
CA ASN A 3 15.20 -11.83 -14.41
C ASN A 3 15.08 -10.98 -13.14
N LEU A 4 16.11 -10.19 -12.79
CA LEU A 4 16.08 -9.37 -11.57
C LEU A 4 15.20 -8.13 -11.72
N LYS A 5 15.16 -7.55 -12.93
CA LYS A 5 14.29 -6.42 -13.28
C LYS A 5 12.80 -6.79 -13.18
N LYS A 6 12.44 -7.98 -13.66
CA LYS A 6 11.05 -8.49 -13.66
C LYS A 6 10.50 -8.74 -12.24
N LEU A 7 11.37 -9.14 -11.31
CA LEU A 7 11.00 -9.32 -9.89
C LEU A 7 10.81 -7.97 -9.19
N GLN A 8 11.63 -6.97 -9.55
CA GLN A 8 11.53 -5.61 -9.04
C GLN A 8 10.21 -4.93 -9.45
N ASP A 9 9.71 -5.22 -10.65
CA ASP A 9 8.41 -4.72 -11.13
C ASP A 9 7.22 -5.29 -10.34
N SER A 10 7.39 -6.42 -9.64
CA SER A 10 6.29 -7.09 -8.90
C SER A 10 6.20 -6.69 -7.42
N PHE A 11 7.30 -6.26 -6.80
CA PHE A 11 7.37 -5.90 -5.37
C PHE A 11 7.70 -4.43 -5.10
N GLY A 12 7.95 -3.64 -6.14
CA GLY A 12 8.40 -2.25 -6.03
C GLY A 12 9.91 -2.13 -5.74
N ALA A 13 10.38 -0.89 -5.61
CA ALA A 13 11.78 -0.61 -5.30
C ALA A 13 12.13 -0.95 -3.84
N PHE A 14 13.36 -1.40 -3.59
CA PHE A 14 13.86 -1.61 -2.23
C PHE A 14 14.29 -0.29 -1.60
N HIS A 15 13.71 0.06 -0.45
CA HIS A 15 13.97 1.33 0.26
C HIS A 15 14.72 1.17 1.60
N GLY A 16 15.15 -0.05 1.93
CA GLY A 16 15.84 -0.39 3.18
C GLY A 16 15.09 -1.43 4.03
N SER A 17 15.62 -1.69 5.23
CA SER A 17 15.00 -2.55 6.24
C SER A 17 14.52 -1.72 7.44
N THR A 18 13.55 -2.25 8.18
CA THR A 18 13.01 -1.65 9.41
C THR A 18 12.70 -2.75 10.41
N CYS A 19 12.47 -2.40 11.67
CA CYS A 19 12.09 -3.32 12.74
C CYS A 19 10.85 -2.82 13.48
N ILE A 20 10.19 -3.74 14.19
CA ILE A 20 9.05 -3.41 15.05
C ILE A 20 9.60 -2.76 16.33
N GLY A 21 9.17 -1.52 16.60
CA GLY A 21 9.47 -0.84 17.86
C GLY A 21 8.60 -1.35 19.02
N GLU A 22 8.84 -0.84 20.23
CA GLU A 22 8.22 -1.32 21.49
C GLU A 22 6.69 -1.39 21.48
N ARG A 23 6.02 -0.53 20.70
CA ARG A 23 4.55 -0.50 20.61
C ARG A 23 3.98 -1.14 19.34
N GLY A 24 4.74 -2.00 18.67
CA GLY A 24 4.28 -2.62 17.42
C GLY A 24 4.40 -1.69 16.20
N GLN A 25 5.08 -0.55 16.32
CA GLN A 25 5.19 0.44 15.25
C GLN A 25 6.33 0.13 14.27
N LEU A 26 6.12 0.41 12.99
CA LEU A 26 7.15 0.35 11.95
C LEU A 26 7.53 1.77 11.53
N VAL A 27 8.84 2.02 11.38
CA VAL A 27 9.32 3.28 10.83
C VAL A 27 9.44 3.15 9.31
N ILE A 28 8.75 4.03 8.58
CA ILE A 28 8.83 4.10 7.11
C ILE A 28 10.12 4.85 6.72
N PRO A 29 11.03 4.23 5.94
CA PRO A 29 12.27 4.86 5.49
C PRO A 29 12.02 6.20 4.79
N LYS A 30 12.93 7.17 4.99
CA LYS A 30 12.80 8.53 4.43
C LYS A 30 12.63 8.51 2.91
N SER A 31 13.38 7.67 2.20
CA SER A 31 13.32 7.55 0.74
C SER A 31 11.94 7.09 0.26
N LEU A 32 11.32 6.13 0.97
CA LEU A 32 9.98 5.64 0.66
C LEU A 32 8.91 6.69 0.95
N ARG A 33 9.02 7.40 2.08
CA ARG A 33 8.11 8.51 2.41
C ARG A 33 8.14 9.60 1.35
N MET A 34 9.32 9.96 0.84
CA MET A 34 9.45 10.94 -0.25
C MET A 34 8.88 10.43 -1.56
N SER A 35 9.18 9.18 -1.94
CA SER A 35 8.73 8.60 -3.22
C SER A 35 7.21 8.41 -3.30
N LEU A 36 6.55 8.16 -2.16
CA LEU A 36 5.10 8.00 -2.06
C LEU A 36 4.40 9.27 -1.55
N GLU A 37 5.15 10.37 -1.37
CA GLU A 37 4.66 11.66 -0.84
C GLU A 37 3.89 11.56 0.49
N LEU A 38 4.29 10.61 1.35
CA LEU A 38 3.62 10.32 2.61
C LEU A 38 3.78 11.47 3.62
N LYS A 39 2.68 11.84 4.26
CA LYS A 39 2.60 12.93 5.23
C LYS A 39 2.03 12.44 6.56
N LYS A 40 2.24 13.25 7.60
CA LYS A 40 1.66 12.98 8.92
C LYS A 40 0.13 13.05 8.79
N GLY A 41 -0.54 11.99 9.25
CA GLY A 41 -2.00 11.91 9.25
C GLY A 41 -2.57 11.05 8.12
N ASP A 42 -1.75 10.65 7.15
CA ASP A 42 -2.15 9.70 6.10
C ASP A 42 -2.65 8.39 6.73
N LYS A 43 -3.76 7.89 6.21
CA LYS A 43 -4.44 6.70 6.72
C LYS A 43 -4.28 5.54 5.75
N PHE A 44 -4.08 4.35 6.31
CA PHE A 44 -3.91 3.11 5.56
C PHE A 44 -4.81 2.03 6.12
N PHE A 45 -5.37 1.23 5.22
CA PHE A 45 -5.85 -0.10 5.56
C PHE A 45 -4.64 -1.02 5.72
N VAL A 46 -4.61 -1.75 6.83
CA VAL A 46 -3.58 -2.75 7.14
C VAL A 46 -4.17 -4.12 6.87
N MET A 47 -3.56 -4.89 5.98
CA MET A 47 -4.00 -6.24 5.62
C MET A 47 -2.82 -7.20 5.65
N ASP A 48 -3.09 -8.48 5.88
CA ASP A 48 -2.12 -9.54 5.63
C ASP A 48 -2.28 -10.11 4.22
N LYS A 49 -1.17 -10.50 3.60
CA LYS A 49 -1.18 -11.28 2.36
C LYS A 49 0.03 -12.19 2.32
N GLY A 50 -0.19 -13.49 2.49
CA GLY A 50 0.88 -14.49 2.38
C GLY A 50 2.03 -14.27 3.36
N GLY A 51 1.72 -13.83 4.59
CA GLY A 51 2.72 -13.50 5.62
C GLY A 51 3.39 -12.14 5.47
N ALA A 52 2.99 -11.32 4.50
CA ALA A 52 3.42 -9.93 4.37
C ALA A 52 2.36 -8.97 4.93
N ILE A 53 2.80 -7.85 5.52
CA ILE A 53 1.95 -6.72 5.85
C ILE A 53 1.80 -5.85 4.60
N VAL A 54 0.56 -5.63 4.17
CA VAL A 54 0.21 -4.75 3.05
C VAL A 54 -0.49 -3.51 3.60
N LEU A 55 0.04 -2.34 3.26
CA LEU A 55 -0.55 -1.05 3.58
C LEU A 55 -1.18 -0.44 2.33
N VAL A 56 -2.48 -0.19 2.36
CA VAL A 56 -3.20 0.43 1.24
C VAL A 56 -3.72 1.80 1.66
N PRO A 57 -3.38 2.90 0.96
CA PRO A 57 -3.93 4.22 1.25
C PRO A 57 -5.46 4.20 1.28
N ALA A 58 -6.04 4.84 2.29
CA ALA A 58 -7.50 4.83 2.49
C ALA A 58 -8.26 5.38 1.27
N GLU A 59 -7.71 6.41 0.62
CA GLU A 59 -8.29 7.05 -0.57
C GLU A 59 -8.49 6.08 -1.74
N ILE A 60 -7.57 5.11 -1.91
CA ILE A 60 -7.68 4.10 -2.96
C ILE A 60 -8.88 3.17 -2.68
N MET A 61 -9.07 2.80 -1.42
CA MET A 61 -10.22 1.98 -1.02
C MET A 61 -11.54 2.74 -1.14
N GLU A 62 -11.56 4.02 -0.78
CA GLU A 62 -12.75 4.88 -0.97
C GLU A 62 -13.16 4.96 -2.44
N LYS A 63 -12.19 5.15 -3.34
CA LYS A 63 -12.43 5.14 -4.78
C LYS A 63 -12.98 3.79 -5.26
N PHE A 64 -12.38 2.70 -4.82
CA PHE A 64 -12.82 1.34 -5.16
C PHE A 64 -14.28 1.08 -4.74
N LEU A 65 -14.64 1.43 -3.50
CA LEU A 65 -16.01 1.29 -2.99
C LEU A 65 -17.01 2.17 -3.75
N SER A 66 -16.61 3.39 -4.09
CA SER A 66 -17.40 4.31 -4.92
C SER A 66 -17.68 3.70 -6.29
N ASP A 67 -16.66 3.12 -6.93
CA ASP A 67 -16.79 2.54 -8.25
C ASP A 67 -17.65 1.26 -8.24
N ILE A 68 -17.51 0.39 -7.23
CA ILE A 68 -18.44 -0.75 -7.03
C ILE A 68 -19.88 -0.24 -6.89
N THR A 69 -20.11 0.77 -6.06
CA THR A 69 -21.45 1.30 -5.79
C THR A 69 -22.12 1.83 -7.06
N LYS A 70 -21.36 2.48 -7.95
CA LYS A 70 -21.86 2.93 -9.25
C LYS A 70 -22.31 1.75 -10.13
N HIS A 71 -21.52 0.69 -10.21
CA HIS A 71 -21.83 -0.49 -11.03
C HIS A 71 -23.03 -1.27 -10.50
N ILE A 72 -23.17 -1.38 -9.17
CA ILE A 72 -24.35 -2.00 -8.54
C ILE A 72 -25.62 -1.21 -8.88
N LYS A 73 -25.57 0.13 -8.83
CA LYS A 73 -26.72 0.99 -9.19
C LYS A 73 -27.08 0.87 -10.67
N ALA A 74 -26.10 0.77 -11.56
CA ALA A 74 -26.32 0.65 -13.00
C ALA A 74 -27.01 -0.68 -13.39
N SER A 75 -26.82 -1.74 -12.59
CA SER A 75 -27.37 -3.08 -12.84
C SER A 75 -28.80 -3.28 -12.31
N LYS A 76 -29.39 -2.28 -11.64
CA LYS A 76 -30.78 -2.31 -11.13
C LYS A 76 -31.78 -1.61 -12.08
N LYS A 77 -31.42 -1.38 -13.34
CA LYS A 77 -32.29 -0.81 -14.37
C LYS A 77 -32.78 -1.91 -15.30
#